data_AF-A0A6H1RCS9-F1
#
_entry.id   AF-A0A6H1RCS9-F1
#
_cell.length_a   1.000
_cell.length_b   1.000
_cell.length_c   1.000
_cell.angle_alpha   90.00
_cell.angle_beta   90.00
_cell.angle_gamma   90.00
#
_symmetry.space_group_name_H-M   'P 1'
#
loop_
_entity.id
_entity.type
_entity.pdbx_description
1 polymer ?
#
loop_
_entity_poly.entity_id
_entity_poly.type
_entity_poly.pdbx_seq_one_letter_code
_entity_poly.pdbx_strand_id
1 'polypeptide(L)'
;MESGTPSRWQDVNATAEAIAQASGKLEWSARQARTPAEIAVAREALLAVTAAGARLARQLDLLASSYETPNAAEPSAVHVALDQAAAAAEDLGNCAKVAAQAIDDD
;
A
#
# COMPACT_ATOMS: atom_id res chain seq x y z
N MET A 1 33.49 -2.60 -0.36
CA MET A 1 32.59 -1.50 -0.73
C MET A 1 31.19 -2.08 -0.72
N GLU A 2 30.44 -1.89 0.37
CA GLU A 2 29.06 -2.38 0.48
C GLU A 2 28.14 -1.41 -0.25
N SER A 3 27.68 -1.82 -1.43
CA SER A 3 26.89 -1.00 -2.34
C SER A 3 25.43 -0.90 -1.88
N GLY A 4 25.13 0.13 -1.08
CA GLY A 4 24.06 1.10 -1.32
C GLY A 4 22.62 0.65 -1.63
N THR A 5 22.20 -0.58 -1.30
CA THR A 5 20.79 -0.98 -1.44
C THR A 5 20.08 -0.84 -0.09
N PRO A 6 18.99 -0.06 0.01
CA PRO A 6 18.17 -0.01 1.21
C PRO A 6 17.72 -1.42 1.62
N SER A 7 17.58 -1.67 2.93
CA SER A 7 17.06 -2.97 3.37
C SER A 7 15.60 -3.11 2.87
N ARG A 8 15.18 -4.33 2.51
CA ARG A 8 13.79 -4.57 2.04
C ARG A 8 12.74 -4.07 3.04
N TRP A 9 13.08 -4.09 4.34
CA TRP A 9 12.25 -3.51 5.40
C TRP A 9 12.17 -1.98 5.37
N GLN A 10 13.25 -1.28 4.99
CA GLN A 10 13.21 0.17 4.78
C GLN A 10 12.28 0.55 3.63
N ASP A 11 12.30 -0.23 2.54
CA ASP A 11 11.41 -0.01 1.38
C ASP A 11 9.93 -0.23 1.72
N VAL A 12 9.62 -1.24 2.56
CA VAL A 12 8.28 -1.47 3.11
C VAL A 12 7.86 -0.30 3.99
N ASN A 13 8.72 0.15 4.91
CA ASN A 13 8.41 1.24 5.81
C ASN A 13 8.15 2.56 5.06
N ALA A 14 9.01 2.91 4.09
CA ALA A 14 8.82 4.11 3.27
C ALA A 14 7.50 4.09 2.49
N THR A 15 7.08 2.91 2.02
CA THR A 15 5.80 2.77 1.30
C THR A 15 4.61 2.84 2.25
N ALA A 16 4.70 2.25 3.45
CA ALA A 16 3.68 2.39 4.49
C ALA A 16 3.52 3.85 4.94
N GLU A 17 4.62 4.60 5.07
CA GLU A 17 4.59 6.04 5.36
C GLU A 17 3.90 6.83 4.23
N ALA A 18 4.15 6.47 2.96
CA ALA A 18 3.48 7.09 1.83
C ALA A 18 1.95 6.86 1.86
N ILE A 19 1.51 5.65 2.23
CA ILE A 19 0.09 5.33 2.45
C ILE A 19 -0.46 6.21 3.58
N ALA A 20 0.22 6.26 4.74
CA ALA A 20 -0.23 7.06 5.88
C ALA A 20 -0.37 8.55 5.53
N GLN A 21 0.57 9.12 4.77
CA GLN A 21 0.50 10.50 4.30
C GLN A 21 -0.67 10.73 3.33
N ALA A 22 -0.88 9.82 2.38
CA ALA A 22 -2.00 9.90 1.44
C ALA A 22 -3.36 9.76 2.16
N SER A 23 -3.47 8.83 3.11
CA SER A 23 -4.64 8.67 3.96
C SER A 23 -4.91 9.91 4.81
N GLY A 24 -3.89 10.55 5.37
CA GLY A 24 -4.04 11.80 6.10
C GLY A 24 -4.57 12.95 5.23
N LYS A 25 -4.08 13.05 3.98
CA LYS A 25 -4.63 14.01 2.99
C LYS A 25 -6.08 13.69 2.65
N LEU A 26 -6.41 12.41 2.44
CA LEU A 26 -7.77 11.97 2.16
C LEU A 26 -8.72 12.31 3.32
N GLU A 27 -8.33 12.03 4.56
CA GLU A 27 -9.14 12.34 5.74
C GLU A 27 -9.39 13.86 5.86
N TRP A 28 -8.35 14.66 5.63
CA TRP A 28 -8.46 16.11 5.65
C TRP A 28 -9.41 16.62 4.56
N SER A 29 -9.27 16.13 3.32
CA SER A 29 -10.13 16.51 2.20
C SER A 29 -11.56 16.04 2.39
N ALA A 30 -11.80 14.83 2.89
CA ALA A 30 -13.14 14.30 3.14
C ALA A 30 -13.93 15.16 4.16
N ARG A 31 -13.25 15.77 5.13
CA ARG A 31 -13.88 16.70 6.08
C ARG A 31 -14.26 18.03 5.45
N GLN A 32 -13.61 18.41 4.34
CA GLN A 32 -13.75 19.72 3.72
C GLN A 32 -14.39 19.71 2.33
N ALA A 33 -14.58 18.55 1.71
CA ALA A 33 -15.02 18.37 0.31
C ALA A 33 -16.36 19.04 -0.01
N ARG A 34 -16.31 20.35 -0.21
CA ARG A 34 -17.43 21.23 -0.52
C ARG A 34 -17.27 21.86 -1.88
N THR A 35 -16.06 21.81 -2.43
CA THR A 35 -15.68 22.35 -3.73
C THR A 35 -15.17 21.25 -4.66
N PRO A 36 -15.31 21.42 -5.99
CA PRO A 36 -14.73 20.49 -6.96
C PRO A 36 -13.22 20.30 -6.81
N ALA A 37 -12.50 21.35 -6.39
CA ALA A 37 -11.06 21.28 -6.15
C ALA A 37 -10.70 20.35 -4.98
N GLU A 38 -11.46 20.39 -3.88
CA GLU A 38 -11.22 19.50 -2.73
C GLU A 38 -11.59 18.04 -3.06
N ILE A 39 -12.64 17.84 -3.87
CA ILE A 39 -13.01 16.52 -4.39
C ILE A 39 -11.91 15.95 -5.28
N ALA A 40 -11.31 16.77 -6.15
CA ALA A 40 -10.16 16.37 -6.97
C ALA A 40 -8.96 15.96 -6.11
N VAL A 41 -8.65 16.70 -5.03
CA VAL A 41 -7.58 16.34 -4.09
C VAL A 41 -7.88 15.02 -3.38
N ALA A 42 -9.13 14.76 -2.98
CA ALA A 42 -9.52 13.48 -2.39
C ALA A 42 -9.32 12.32 -3.38
N ARG A 43 -9.70 12.51 -4.65
CA ARG A 43 -9.47 11.53 -5.72
C ARG A 43 -7.97 11.27 -5.95
N GLU A 44 -7.14 12.31 -6.00
CA GLU A 44 -5.69 12.16 -6.12
C GLU A 44 -5.09 11.40 -4.92
N ALA A 45 -5.56 11.67 -3.70
CA ALA A 45 -5.13 10.95 -2.52
C ALA A 45 -5.50 9.46 -2.60
N LEU A 46 -6.70 9.12 -3.07
CA LEU A 46 -7.13 7.73 -3.31
C LEU A 46 -6.28 7.01 -4.38
N LEU A 47 -5.93 7.70 -5.47
CA LEU A 47 -5.02 7.17 -6.49
C LEU A 47 -3.60 6.96 -5.94
N ALA A 48 -3.13 7.84 -5.06
CA ALA A 48 -1.86 7.66 -4.37
C ALA A 48 -1.89 6.43 -3.44
N VAL A 49 -2.96 6.22 -2.67
CA VAL A 49 -3.17 5.00 -1.86
C VAL A 49 -3.23 3.76 -2.76
N THR A 50 -3.88 3.84 -3.91
CA THR A 50 -3.94 2.73 -4.89
C THR A 50 -2.54 2.30 -5.33
N ALA A 51 -1.72 3.26 -5.78
CA ALA A 51 -0.38 2.98 -6.26
C ALA A 51 0.54 2.47 -5.14
N ALA A 52 0.45 3.07 -3.95
CA ALA A 52 1.24 2.69 -2.80
C ALA A 52 0.84 1.33 -2.22
N GLY A 53 -0.46 1.00 -2.17
CA GLY A 53 -0.96 -0.32 -1.75
C GLY A 53 -0.46 -1.44 -2.67
N ALA A 54 -0.58 -1.27 -3.98
CA ALA A 54 -0.04 -2.23 -4.96
C ALA A 54 1.49 -2.38 -4.87
N ARG A 55 2.22 -1.31 -4.52
CA ARG A 55 3.66 -1.37 -4.28
C ARG A 55 3.98 -2.12 -2.99
N LEU A 56 3.26 -1.83 -1.91
CA LEU A 56 3.46 -2.47 -0.61
C LEU A 56 3.18 -3.97 -0.69
N ALA A 57 2.11 -4.38 -1.38
CA ALA A 57 1.80 -5.79 -1.63
C ALA A 57 3.00 -6.53 -2.24
N ARG A 58 3.53 -6.02 -3.37
CA ARG A 58 4.71 -6.61 -4.02
C ARG A 58 5.95 -6.65 -3.11
N GLN A 59 6.17 -5.61 -2.30
CA GLN A 59 7.31 -5.58 -1.39
C GLN A 59 7.18 -6.62 -0.27
N LEU A 60 5.97 -6.80 0.26
CA LEU A 60 5.67 -7.80 1.28
C LEU A 60 5.77 -9.23 0.72
N ASP A 61 5.31 -9.49 -0.51
CA ASP A 61 5.51 -10.78 -1.19
C ASP A 61 7.00 -11.11 -1.39
N LEU A 62 7.77 -10.13 -1.88
CA LEU A 62 9.22 -10.27 -2.05
C LEU A 62 9.93 -10.46 -0.70
N LEU A 63 9.37 -9.95 0.39
CA LEU A 63 9.89 -10.19 1.72
C LEU A 63 9.49 -11.58 2.22
N ALA A 64 8.24 -12.01 2.02
CA ALA A 64 7.74 -13.34 2.39
C ALA A 64 8.56 -14.46 1.74
N SER A 65 8.88 -14.33 0.46
CA SER A 65 9.76 -15.27 -0.27
C SER A 65 11.17 -15.39 0.33
N SER A 66 11.67 -14.36 1.02
CA SER A 66 12.97 -14.48 1.72
C SER A 66 12.91 -15.31 3.01
N TYR A 67 11.70 -15.58 3.52
CA TYR A 67 11.44 -16.45 4.66
C TYR A 67 10.91 -17.83 4.24
N GLU A 68 10.88 -18.11 2.94
CA GLU A 68 10.58 -19.43 2.42
C GLU A 68 11.72 -20.39 2.78
N THR A 69 11.38 -21.55 3.33
CA THR A 69 12.36 -22.59 3.68
C THR A 69 12.15 -23.79 2.76
N PRO A 70 13.06 -24.04 1.80
CA PRO A 70 12.94 -25.18 0.89
C PRO A 70 12.91 -26.50 1.67
N ASN A 71 11.99 -27.39 1.30
CA ASN A 71 11.78 -28.72 1.91
C ASN A 71 11.22 -28.71 3.34
N ALA A 72 10.73 -27.58 3.85
CA ALA A 72 9.91 -27.57 5.05
C ALA A 72 8.52 -28.15 4.74
N ALA A 73 7.95 -28.90 5.68
CA ALA A 73 6.60 -29.45 5.54
C ALA A 73 5.52 -28.36 5.61
N GLU A 74 5.81 -27.25 6.31
CA GLU A 74 4.91 -26.11 6.47
C GLU A 74 5.69 -24.79 6.31
N PRO A 75 5.06 -23.73 5.76
CA PRO A 75 5.65 -22.39 5.71
C PRO A 75 5.94 -21.84 7.11
N SER A 76 6.96 -20.99 7.21
CA SER A 76 7.22 -20.28 8.47
C SER A 76 6.08 -19.30 8.79
N ALA A 77 5.80 -19.09 10.09
CA ALA A 77 4.78 -18.12 10.51
C ALA A 77 5.04 -16.70 9.98
N VAL A 78 6.32 -16.32 9.82
CA VAL A 78 6.71 -15.02 9.25
C VAL A 78 6.35 -14.94 7.77
N HIS A 79 6.60 -16.01 7.00
CA HIS A 79 6.19 -16.07 5.59
C HIS A 79 4.67 -15.88 5.46
N VAL A 80 3.88 -16.63 6.23
CA VAL A 80 2.41 -16.55 6.20
C VAL A 80 1.92 -15.15 6.58
N ALA A 81 2.48 -14.54 7.62
CA ALA A 81 2.08 -13.21 8.05
C ALA A 81 2.39 -12.13 6.99
N LEU A 82 3.52 -12.24 6.30
CA LEU A 82 3.91 -11.30 5.24
C LEU A 82 3.05 -11.46 3.98
N ASP A 83 2.73 -12.69 3.59
CA ASP A 83 1.83 -12.99 2.48
C ASP A 83 0.41 -12.45 2.75
N GLN A 84 -0.12 -12.68 3.95
CA GLN A 84 -1.41 -12.09 4.37
C GLN A 84 -1.39 -10.55 4.36
N ALA A 85 -0.29 -9.95 4.81
CA ALA A 85 -0.12 -8.50 4.78
C ALA A 85 -0.04 -7.97 3.34
N ALA A 86 0.55 -8.73 2.42
CA ALA A 86 0.60 -8.37 1.01
C ALA A 86 -0.79 -8.36 0.38
N ALA A 87 -1.59 -9.42 0.61
CA ALA A 87 -2.97 -9.50 0.17
C ALA A 87 -3.82 -8.33 0.71
N ALA A 88 -3.68 -8.01 1.99
CA ALA A 88 -4.39 -6.87 2.59
C ALA A 88 -3.98 -5.51 1.97
N ALA A 89 -2.71 -5.34 1.62
CA ALA A 89 -2.23 -4.13 0.95
C ALA A 89 -2.75 -4.00 -0.49
N GLU A 90 -2.87 -5.13 -1.21
CA GLU A 90 -3.49 -5.18 -2.53
C GLU A 90 -4.98 -4.82 -2.45
N ASP A 91 -5.71 -5.42 -1.51
CA ASP A 91 -7.13 -5.15 -1.29
C ASP A 91 -7.38 -3.67 -0.96
N LEU A 92 -6.56 -3.08 -0.07
CA LEU A 92 -6.62 -1.65 0.23
C LEU A 92 -6.45 -0.80 -1.04
N GLY A 93 -5.47 -1.15 -1.89
CA GLY A 93 -5.23 -0.45 -3.15
C GLY A 93 -6.42 -0.56 -4.11
N ASN A 94 -7.03 -1.75 -4.21
CA ASN A 94 -8.20 -2.00 -5.04
C ASN A 94 -9.43 -1.24 -4.54
N CYS A 95 -9.69 -1.21 -3.23
CA CYS A 95 -10.75 -0.42 -2.65
C CYS A 95 -10.57 1.08 -2.92
N ALA A 96 -9.35 1.61 -2.75
CA ALA A 96 -9.04 3.01 -3.03
C ALA A 96 -9.25 3.36 -4.51
N LYS A 97 -8.91 2.45 -5.43
CA LYS A 97 -9.15 2.62 -6.87
C LYS A 97 -10.64 2.76 -7.18
N VAL A 98 -11.46 1.86 -6.65
CA VAL A 98 -12.92 1.89 -6.84
C VAL A 98 -13.51 3.19 -6.31
N ALA A 99 -13.07 3.63 -5.13
CA ALA A 99 -13.50 4.91 -4.57
C ALA A 99 -13.08 6.11 -5.44
N ALA A 100 -11.87 6.10 -6.01
CA ALA A 100 -11.41 7.16 -6.90
C ALA A 100 -12.22 7.22 -8.21
N GLN A 101 -12.63 6.06 -8.74
CA GLN A 101 -13.47 5.97 -9.94
C GLN A 101 -14.87 6.51 -9.68
N ALA A 102 -15.47 6.17 -8.54
CA ALA A 102 -16.79 6.68 -8.16
C ALA A 102 -16.83 8.23 -8.08
N ILE A 103 -15.72 8.89 -7.72
CA ILE A 103 -15.63 10.36 -7.71
C ILE A 103 -15.54 10.95 -9.12
N ASP A 104 -15.00 10.21 -10.10
CA ASP A 104 -14.84 10.67 -11.49
C ASP A 104 -16.15 10.54 -12.29
N ASP A 105 -16.97 9.55 -11.91
CA ASP A 105 -18.24 9.22 -12.55
C ASP A 105 -19.43 10.09 -12.06
N ASP A 106 -19.25 10.80 -10.93
CA ASP A 106 -20.20 11.76 -10.32
C ASP A 106 -20.08 13.18 -10.93
#